data_AF-A0A5N5UA73-F1
#
_entry.id   AF-A0A5N5UA73-F1
#
_cell.length_a   1.000
_cell.length_b   1.000
_cell.length_c   1.000
_cell.angle_alpha   90.00
_cell.angle_beta   90.00
_cell.angle_gamma   90.00
#
_symmetry.space_group_name_H-M   'P 1'
#
loop_
_entity.id
_entity.type
_entity.pdbx_description
1 polymer ?
#
loop_
_entity_poly.entity_id
_entity_poly.type
_entity_poly.pdbx_seq_one_letter_code
_entity_poly.pdbx_strand_id
1 'polypeptide(L)'
;MTDDRDPEATLDEWKASMQADHEAEIHNPDLNDDHRIESVVQASVRIGFRYEDGDLVETERERVDPPEPELFSCVCGVRGMTREEAVAHIAATQ
;
A
#
# COMPACT_ATOMS: atom_id res chain seq x y z
N MET A 1 -23.10 6.18 -33.25
CA MET A 1 -23.31 7.13 -32.15
C MET A 1 -22.00 7.15 -31.39
N THR A 2 -21.20 8.19 -31.59
CA THR A 2 -20.03 8.44 -30.75
C THR A 2 -20.60 8.97 -29.45
N ASP A 3 -20.21 8.39 -28.33
CA ASP A 3 -20.60 8.90 -27.04
C ASP A 3 -20.08 10.35 -26.93
N ASP A 4 -20.97 11.34 -26.90
CA ASP A 4 -20.63 12.77 -26.75
C ASP A 4 -20.10 13.10 -25.34
N ARG A 5 -19.87 12.09 -24.51
CA ARG A 5 -19.29 12.23 -23.18
C ARG A 5 -17.80 12.47 -23.30
N ASP A 6 -17.36 13.56 -22.69
CA ASP A 6 -15.95 13.84 -22.47
C ASP A 6 -15.33 12.71 -21.63
N PRO A 7 -14.37 11.95 -22.19
CA PRO A 7 -13.77 10.83 -21.49
C PRO A 7 -12.98 11.27 -20.25
N GLU A 8 -12.44 12.50 -20.23
CA GLU A 8 -11.71 13.01 -19.07
C GLU A 8 -12.67 13.32 -17.92
N ALA A 9 -13.80 13.98 -18.22
CA ALA A 9 -14.86 14.23 -17.23
C ALA A 9 -15.40 12.92 -16.62
N THR A 10 -15.62 11.90 -17.47
CA THR A 10 -16.07 10.58 -17.01
C THR A 10 -15.05 9.89 -16.09
N LEU A 11 -13.75 10.05 -16.38
CA LEU A 11 -12.68 9.50 -15.54
C LEU A 11 -12.59 10.21 -14.19
N ASP A 12 -12.75 11.53 -14.16
CA ASP A 12 -12.67 12.31 -12.93
C ASP A 12 -13.86 12.04 -12.00
N GLU A 13 -15.07 11.91 -12.56
CA GLU A 13 -16.26 11.48 -11.80
C GLU A 13 -16.05 10.10 -11.18
N TRP A 14 -15.52 9.15 -11.96
CA TRP A 14 -15.24 7.81 -11.47
C TRP A 14 -14.18 7.82 -10.35
N LYS A 15 -13.08 8.57 -10.50
CA LYS A 15 -12.06 8.72 -9.46
C LYS A 15 -12.63 9.32 -8.19
N ALA A 16 -13.46 10.37 -8.31
CA ALA A 16 -14.10 11.02 -7.17
C ALA A 16 -15.02 10.04 -6.43
N SER A 17 -15.81 9.24 -7.15
CA SER A 17 -16.64 8.19 -6.55
C SER A 17 -15.79 7.16 -5.81
N MET A 18 -14.73 6.65 -6.44
CA MET A 18 -13.85 5.64 -5.83
C MET A 18 -13.16 6.19 -4.57
N GLN A 19 -12.72 7.45 -4.60
CA GLN A 19 -12.09 8.09 -3.43
C GLN A 19 -13.10 8.25 -2.29
N ALA A 20 -14.34 8.65 -2.59
CA ALA A 20 -15.39 8.80 -1.60
C ALA A 20 -15.80 7.46 -0.97
N ASP A 21 -15.92 6.41 -1.78
CA ASP A 21 -16.20 5.06 -1.29
C ASP A 21 -15.07 4.57 -0.37
N HIS A 22 -13.81 4.77 -0.77
CA HIS A 22 -12.65 4.41 0.03
C HIS A 22 -12.61 5.16 1.38
N GLU A 23 -12.85 6.46 1.38
CA GLU A 23 -12.91 7.28 2.60
C GLU A 23 -14.05 6.81 3.53
N ALA A 24 -15.20 6.44 2.97
CA ALA A 24 -16.32 5.91 3.74
C ALA A 24 -15.99 4.56 4.40
N GLU A 25 -15.32 3.65 3.68
CA GLU A 25 -14.86 2.36 4.22
C GLU A 25 -13.83 2.53 5.36
N ILE A 26 -12.94 3.52 5.24
CA ILE A 26 -11.97 3.85 6.29
C ILE A 26 -12.69 4.31 7.56
N HIS A 27 -13.65 5.23 7.44
CA HIS A 27 -14.25 5.90 8.60
C HIS A 27 -15.52 5.25 9.15
N ASN A 28 -16.17 4.35 8.40
CA ASN A 28 -17.38 3.64 8.84
C ASN A 28 -17.23 2.11 8.65
N PRO A 29 -16.26 1.46 9.30
CA PRO A 29 -16.08 0.02 9.20
C PRO A 29 -17.24 -0.75 9.84
N ASP A 30 -17.52 -1.97 9.34
CA ASP A 30 -18.43 -2.89 10.03
C ASP A 30 -17.77 -3.38 11.33
N LEU A 31 -18.36 -3.06 12.48
CA LEU A 31 -17.84 -3.42 13.80
C LEU A 31 -17.95 -4.92 14.10
N ASN A 32 -18.69 -5.69 13.29
CA ASN A 32 -18.83 -7.13 13.46
C ASN A 32 -17.75 -7.93 12.71
N ASP A 33 -17.01 -7.28 11.81
CA ASP A 33 -15.90 -7.91 11.10
C ASP A 33 -14.63 -7.96 11.95
N ASP A 34 -13.72 -8.87 11.60
CA ASP A 34 -12.38 -8.90 12.18
C ASP A 34 -11.55 -7.72 11.65
N HIS A 35 -10.85 -7.04 12.56
CA HIS A 35 -10.00 -5.89 12.21
C HIS A 35 -8.55 -6.11 12.64
N ARG A 36 -7.65 -6.10 11.65
CA ARG A 36 -6.20 -6.17 11.84
C ARG A 36 -5.51 -5.50 10.66
N ILE A 37 -4.66 -4.52 10.96
CA ILE A 37 -3.84 -3.87 9.94
C ILE A 37 -2.63 -4.74 9.60
N GLU A 38 -2.42 -4.91 8.30
CA GLU A 38 -1.33 -5.64 7.68
C GLU A 38 -0.62 -4.73 6.67
N SER A 39 0.66 -5.00 6.44
CA SER A 39 1.45 -4.34 5.40
C SER A 39 2.40 -5.35 4.76
N VAL A 40 2.76 -5.10 3.52
CA VAL A 40 3.72 -5.92 2.79
C VAL A 40 4.93 -5.06 2.48
N VAL A 41 6.08 -5.50 2.97
CA VAL A 41 7.39 -4.89 2.66
C VAL A 41 8.28 -5.92 1.98
N GLN A 42 9.04 -5.48 0.96
CA GLN A 42 10.04 -6.34 0.35
C GLN A 42 11.26 -6.41 1.28
N ALA A 43 11.65 -7.62 1.67
CA ALA A 43 12.87 -7.83 2.45
C ALA A 43 14.09 -7.38 1.63
N SER A 44 14.90 -6.50 2.20
CA SER A 44 16.07 -5.93 1.54
C SER A 44 17.34 -6.69 1.94
N VAL A 45 18.19 -6.97 0.96
CA VAL A 45 19.52 -7.54 1.18
C VAL A 45 20.52 -6.65 0.45
N ARG A 46 21.59 -6.26 1.14
CA ARG A 46 22.74 -5.58 0.53
C ARG A 46 23.83 -6.61 0.30
N ILE A 47 24.37 -6.62 -0.92
CA ILE A 47 25.43 -7.54 -1.34
C ILE A 47 26.62 -6.70 -1.79
N GLY A 48 27.78 -6.96 -1.19
CA GLY A 48 29.04 -6.34 -1.54
C GLY A 48 29.85 -7.24 -2.48
N PHE A 49 30.48 -6.64 -3.48
CA PHE A 49 31.38 -7.33 -4.41
C PHE A 49 32.75 -6.67 -4.44
N ARG A 50 33.80 -7.46 -4.62
CA ARG A 50 35.17 -6.98 -4.84
C ARG A 50 35.84 -7.79 -5.93
N TYR A 51 36.79 -7.17 -6.65
CA TYR A 51 37.63 -7.89 -7.58
C TYR A 51 38.73 -8.67 -6.85
N GLU A 52 38.85 -9.96 -7.13
CA GLU A 52 39.91 -10.85 -6.68
C GLU A 52 40.46 -11.58 -7.92
N ASP A 53 41.76 -11.45 -8.19
CA ASP A 53 42.44 -12.06 -9.35
C ASP A 53 41.80 -11.78 -10.72
N GLY A 54 41.09 -10.66 -10.86
CA GLY A 54 40.41 -10.26 -12.09
C GLY A 54 38.94 -10.70 -12.18
N ASP A 55 38.49 -11.50 -11.24
CA ASP A 55 37.10 -11.94 -11.13
C ASP A 55 36.33 -11.13 -10.09
N LEU A 56 35.05 -10.86 -10.34
CA LEU A 56 34.18 -10.19 -9.37
C LEU A 56 33.59 -11.21 -8.40
N VAL A 57 33.98 -11.12 -7.13
CA VAL A 57 33.59 -12.07 -6.07
C VAL A 57 32.68 -11.37 -5.06
N GLU A 58 31.61 -12.05 -4.63
CA GLU A 58 30.78 -11.61 -3.51
C GLU A 58 31.58 -11.66 -2.21
N THR A 59 31.65 -10.55 -1.50
CA THR A 59 32.43 -10.44 -0.25
C THR A 59 31.58 -10.31 1.00
N GLU A 60 30.36 -9.81 0.85
CA GLU A 60 29.49 -9.51 1.98
C GLU A 60 28.03 -9.66 1.57
N ARG A 61 27.22 -10.16 2.50
CA ARG A 61 25.78 -10.22 2.37
C ARG A 61 25.14 -9.89 3.70
N GLU A 62 24.48 -8.74 3.77
CA GLU A 62 23.74 -8.34 4.96
C GLU A 62 22.24 -8.25 4.66
N ARG A 63 21.43 -8.70 5.61
CA ARG A 63 20.00 -8.39 5.63
C ARG A 63 19.86 -6.95 6.12
N VAL A 64 19.16 -6.14 5.35
CA VAL A 64 18.88 -4.73 5.69
C VAL A 64 17.41 -4.63 6.05
N ASP A 65 17.11 -3.85 7.07
CA ASP A 65 15.72 -3.56 7.42
C ASP A 65 15.00 -2.94 6.22
N PRO A 66 13.80 -3.44 5.89
CA PRO A 66 13.02 -2.84 4.82
C PRO A 66 12.64 -1.41 5.19
N PRO A 67 12.44 -0.53 4.20
CA PRO A 67 11.84 0.77 4.45
C PRO A 67 10.45 0.60 5.07
N GLU A 68 9.97 1.65 5.75
CA GLU A 68 8.60 1.65 6.24
C GLU A 68 7.61 1.47 5.08
N PRO A 69 6.55 0.66 5.26
CA PRO A 69 5.53 0.49 4.25
C PRO A 69 4.79 1.80 4.01
N GLU A 70 4.59 2.14 2.74
CA GLU A 70 3.81 3.31 2.34
C GLU A 70 2.31 3.04 2.40
N LEU A 71 1.91 1.78 2.20
CA LEU A 71 0.51 1.35 2.13
C LEU A 71 0.23 0.18 3.07
N PHE A 72 -0.97 0.23 3.63
CA PHE A 72 -1.52 -0.71 4.61
C PHE A 72 -2.86 -1.25 4.11
N SER A 73 -3.24 -2.41 4.63
CA SER A 73 -4.54 -3.04 4.39
C SER A 73 -5.11 -3.58 5.69
N CYS A 74 -6.43 -3.59 5.82
CA CYS A 74 -7.11 -4.29 6.89
C CYS A 74 -7.64 -5.64 6.39
N VAL A 75 -7.69 -6.65 7.25
CA VAL A 75 -8.27 -7.95 6.94
C VAL A 75 -9.78 -7.89 6.61
N CYS A 76 -10.48 -6.83 7.02
CA CYS A 76 -11.88 -6.57 6.65
C CYS A 76 -12.06 -6.22 5.16
N GLY A 77 -10.96 -5.95 4.42
CA GLY A 77 -10.98 -5.79 2.97
C GLY A 77 -10.54 -4.41 2.47
N VAL A 78 -10.48 -3.40 3.35
CA VAL A 78 -9.98 -2.05 3.02
C VAL A 78 -8.48 -2.12 2.72
N ARG A 79 -8.05 -1.61 1.57
CA ARG A 79 -6.66 -1.70 1.07
C ARG A 79 -6.19 -0.35 0.54
N GLY A 80 -4.87 -0.15 0.55
CA GLY A 80 -4.27 1.06 -0.02
C GLY A 80 -4.31 2.26 0.92
N MET A 81 -4.48 2.03 2.23
CA MET A 81 -4.45 3.09 3.22
C MET A 81 -3.02 3.56 3.45
N THR A 82 -2.82 4.87 3.54
CA THR A 82 -1.65 5.46 4.17
C THR A 82 -1.57 5.09 5.65
N ARG A 83 -0.44 5.38 6.30
CA ARG A 83 -0.30 5.18 7.76
C ARG A 83 -1.37 5.93 8.56
N GLU A 84 -1.67 7.18 8.18
CA GLU A 84 -2.66 8.01 8.86
C GLU A 84 -4.08 7.44 8.70
N GLU A 85 -4.45 7.02 7.49
CA GLU A 85 -5.73 6.37 7.22
C GLU A 85 -5.87 5.04 7.95
N ALA A 86 -4.81 4.21 8.01
CA ALA A 86 -4.84 2.95 8.75
C ALA A 86 -5.05 3.15 10.26
N VAL A 87 -4.46 4.21 10.83
CA VAL A 87 -4.70 4.60 12.23
C VAL A 87 -6.13 5.08 12.42
N ALA A 88 -6.64 5.91 11.51
CA ALA A 88 -8.03 6.38 11.55
C ALA A 88 -9.03 5.22 11.46
N HIS A 89 -8.76 4.24 10.60
CA HIS A 89 -9.58 3.05 10.43
C HIS A 89 -9.68 2.25 11.74
N ILE A 90 -8.56 1.89 12.37
CA ILE A 90 -8.57 1.17 13.66
C ILE A 90 -9.16 1.99 14.80
N ALA A 91 -9.10 3.31 14.75
CA ALA A 91 -9.80 4.14 15.72
C ALA A 91 -11.33 4.06 15.54
N ALA A 92 -11.80 3.89 14.29
CA ALA A 92 -13.21 3.76 13.96
C ALA A 92 -13.80 2.36 14.20
N THR A 93 -12.97 1.34 14.49
CA THR A 93 -13.40 -0.04 14.79
C THR A 93 -13.62 -0.31 16.29
N GLN A 94 -13.43 0.70 17.14
CA GLN A 94 -13.51 0.61 18.60
C GLN A 94 -14.85 1.08 19.18
#